data_AF-A0A439KW58-F1
#
_entry.id   AF-A0A439KW58-F1
#
_cell.length_a   1.000
_cell.length_b   1.000
_cell.length_c   1.000
_cell.angle_alpha   90.00
_cell.angle_beta   90.00
_cell.angle_gamma   90.00
#
_symmetry.space_group_name_H-M   'P 1'
#
loop_
_entity.id
_entity.type
_entity.pdbx_description
1 polymer ?
#
loop_
_entity_poly.entity_id
_entity_poly.type
_entity_poly.pdbx_seq_one_letter_code
_entity_poly.pdbx_strand_id
1 'polypeptide(L)' 'NMPGAVPVTSAHALNNATLHYGLQLADKGLKALIDDHHLRNGLNVHKGKITNRAVAEALGYELVEPKAVLAA' A
#
# COMPACT_ATOMS: atom_id res chain seq x y z
N ASN A 1 -14.40 7.76 -11.00
CA ASN A 1 -14.92 6.72 -10.08
C ASN A 1 -16.13 6.01 -10.72
N MET A 2 -15.94 5.25 -11.81
CA MET A 2 -17.04 4.55 -12.50
C MET A 2 -17.63 3.37 -11.70
N PRO A 3 -16.85 2.55 -10.95
CA PRO A 3 -17.40 1.46 -10.11
C PRO A 3 -18.38 1.94 -9.02
N GLY A 4 -18.36 3.24 -8.70
CA GLY A 4 -19.31 3.86 -7.78
C GLY A 4 -20.77 3.84 -8.26
N ALA A 5 -21.03 3.59 -9.55
CA ALA A 5 -22.39 3.43 -10.08
C ALA A 5 -23.06 2.11 -9.61
N VAL A 6 -22.27 1.12 -9.20
CA VAL A 6 -22.73 -0.20 -8.72
C VAL A 6 -22.10 -0.54 -7.37
N PRO A 7 -22.39 0.25 -6.32
CA PRO A 7 -21.60 0.27 -5.08
C PRO A 7 -21.64 -1.06 -4.31
N VAL A 8 -22.76 -1.78 -4.30
CA VAL A 8 -22.88 -3.07 -3.62
C VAL A 8 -21.91 -4.09 -4.27
N THR A 9 -21.99 -4.24 -5.59
CA THR A 9 -21.13 -5.17 -6.34
C THR A 9 -19.65 -4.78 -6.23
N SER A 10 -19.32 -3.50 -6.42
CA SER A 10 -17.92 -3.05 -6.40
C SER A 10 -17.31 -3.08 -4.99
N ALA A 11 -18.09 -2.82 -3.95
CA ALA A 11 -17.63 -2.96 -2.57
C ALA A 11 -17.32 -4.42 -2.23
N HIS A 12 -18.20 -5.37 -2.57
CA HIS A 12 -17.93 -6.79 -2.38
C HIS A 12 -16.69 -7.25 -3.16
N ALA A 13 -16.55 -6.82 -4.42
CA ALA A 13 -15.39 -7.16 -5.24
C ALA A 13 -14.07 -6.63 -4.65
N LEU A 14 -14.04 -5.35 -4.23
CA LEU A 14 -12.86 -4.73 -3.63
C LEU A 14 -12.52 -5.39 -2.29
N ASN A 15 -13.50 -5.56 -1.41
CA ASN A 15 -13.29 -6.17 -0.10
C ASN A 15 -12.78 -7.60 -0.21
N ASN A 16 -13.31 -8.41 -1.13
CA ASN A 16 -12.81 -9.77 -1.36
C ASN A 16 -11.34 -9.79 -1.78
N ALA A 17 -10.88 -8.79 -2.54
CA ALA A 17 -9.48 -8.67 -2.95
C ALA A 17 -8.57 -8.11 -1.85
N THR A 18 -9.08 -7.25 -0.96
CA THR A 18 -8.25 -6.52 0.01
C THR A 18 -8.29 -7.10 1.43
N LEU A 19 -9.32 -7.86 1.78
CA LEU A 19 -9.56 -8.32 3.16
C LEU A 19 -8.36 -9.07 3.73
N HIS A 20 -7.74 -9.96 2.95
CA HIS A 20 -6.58 -10.72 3.39
C HIS A 20 -5.41 -9.80 3.81
N TYR A 21 -5.12 -8.76 3.03
CA TYR A 21 -4.07 -7.78 3.37
C TYR A 21 -4.45 -6.91 4.57
N GLY A 22 -5.72 -6.53 4.67
CA GLY A 22 -6.25 -5.78 5.82
C GLY A 22 -6.08 -6.54 7.13
N LEU A 23 -6.37 -7.85 7.14
CA LEU A 23 -6.16 -8.72 8.29
C LEU A 23 -4.67 -8.86 8.63
N GLN A 24 -3.80 -9.07 7.63
CA GLN A 24 -2.35 -9.11 7.87
C GLN A 24 -1.82 -7.83 8.53
N LEU A 25 -2.28 -6.66 8.09
CA LEU A 25 -1.93 -5.37 8.67
C LEU A 25 -2.45 -5.22 10.10
N ALA A 26 -3.68 -5.66 10.38
CA ALA A 26 -4.26 -5.61 11.71
C ALA A 26 -3.47 -6.48 12.71
N ASP A 27 -3.07 -7.69 12.30
CA ASP A 27 -2.40 -8.66 13.16
C ASP A 27 -0.93 -8.31 13.40
N LYS A 28 -0.23 -7.77 12.39
CA LYS A 28 1.24 -7.61 12.41
C LYS A 28 1.72 -6.16 12.34
N GLY A 29 0.84 -5.20 12.07
CA GLY A 29 1.23 -3.82 11.78
C GLY A 29 2.22 -3.73 10.62
N LEU A 30 3.28 -2.92 10.79
CA LEU A 30 4.29 -2.70 9.75
C LEU A 30 5.08 -3.96 9.37
N LYS A 31 5.15 -4.96 10.26
CA LYS A 31 5.82 -6.23 9.97
C LYS A 31 5.17 -6.96 8.79
N ALA A 32 3.87 -6.76 8.54
CA ALA A 32 3.21 -7.31 7.35
C ALA A 32 3.89 -6.86 6.04
N LEU A 33 4.41 -5.63 5.97
CA LEU A 33 5.12 -5.13 4.79
C LEU A 33 6.56 -5.69 4.68
N ILE A 34 7.14 -6.17 5.78
CA ILE A 34 8.44 -6.84 5.73
C ILE A 34 8.25 -8.27 5.21
N ASP A 35 7.23 -8.95 5.74
CA ASP A 35 6.88 -10.34 5.45
C ASP A 35 6.32 -10.53 4.02
N ASP A 36 5.50 -9.61 3.51
CA ASP A 36 4.84 -9.70 2.21
C ASP A 36 5.35 -8.62 1.23
N HIS A 37 6.09 -9.05 0.21
CA HIS A 37 6.64 -8.16 -0.80
C HIS A 37 5.56 -7.53 -1.70
N HIS A 38 4.44 -8.20 -1.96
CA HIS A 38 3.34 -7.64 -2.75
C HIS A 38 2.64 -6.53 -1.98
N LEU A 39 2.40 -6.74 -0.69
CA LEU A 39 1.86 -5.69 0.19
C LEU A 39 2.83 -4.51 0.31
N ARG A 40 4.14 -4.78 0.45
CA ARG A 40 5.19 -3.74 0.49
C ARG A 40 5.23 -2.88 -0.76
N ASN A 41 4.99 -3.46 -1.94
CA ASN A 41 4.99 -2.72 -3.20
C ASN A 41 3.87 -1.65 -3.25
N GLY A 42 2.85 -1.77 -2.40
CA GLY A 42 1.80 -0.76 -2.23
C GLY A 42 2.18 0.42 -1.34
N LEU A 43 3.34 0.40 -0.66
CA LEU A 43 3.77 1.50 0.21
C LEU A 43 4.21 2.70 -0.63
N ASN A 44 3.50 3.82 -0.48
CA ASN A 44 3.82 5.08 -1.18
C ASN A 44 4.57 6.09 -0.30
N VAL A 45 4.22 6.16 1.00
CA VAL A 45 4.77 7.15 1.94
C VAL A 45 4.98 6.52 3.31
N HIS A 46 6.11 6.79 3.94
CA HIS A 46 6.39 6.41 5.33
C HIS A 46 7.17 7.52 6.06
N LYS A 47 6.65 8.01 7.20
CA LYS A 47 7.28 9.08 8.01
C LYS A 47 7.78 10.27 7.16
N GLY A 48 6.99 10.70 6.18
CA GLY A 48 7.33 11.82 5.28
C GLY A 48 8.30 11.49 4.13
N LYS A 49 8.74 10.24 3.99
CA LYS A 49 9.56 9.76 2.87
C LYS A 49 8.70 9.11 1.79
N ILE A 50 8.95 9.45 0.53
CA ILE A 50 8.27 8.84 -0.63
C ILE A 50 8.99 7.54 -0.99
N THR A 51 8.24 6.44 -1.09
CA THR A 51 8.77 5.09 -1.36
C THR A 51 8.32 4.51 -2.69
N ASN A 52 7.41 5.19 -3.38
CA ASN A 52 6.97 4.82 -4.72
C ASN A 52 7.74 5.61 -5.78
N ARG A 53 8.48 4.87 -6.62
CA ARG A 53 9.32 5.46 -7.67
C ARG A 53 8.52 6.30 -8.67
N ALA A 54 7.39 5.81 -9.17
CA ALA A 54 6.59 6.54 -10.16
C ALA A 54 6.04 7.85 -9.59
N VAL A 55 5.64 7.87 -8.31
CA VAL A 55 5.20 9.09 -7.62
C VAL A 55 6.36 10.07 -7.43
N ALA A 56 7.53 9.57 -7.00
CA ALA A 56 8.71 10.39 -6.81
C ALA A 56 9.15 11.07 -8.12
N GLU A 57 9.23 10.31 -9.21
CA GLU A 57 9.58 10.82 -10.54
C GLU A 57 8.56 11.82 -11.06
N ALA A 58 7.26 11.52 -10.96
CA ALA A 58 6.21 12.38 -11.50
C ALA A 58 6.10 13.73 -10.77
N LEU A 59 6.44 13.78 -9.48
CA LEU A 59 6.27 14.97 -8.64
C LEU A 59 7.60 15.64 -8.24
N GLY A 60 8.74 15.11 -8.69
CA GLY A 60 10.07 15.65 -8.39
C GLY A 60 10.51 15.47 -6.94
N TYR A 61 10.07 14.39 -6.28
CA TYR A 61 10.47 14.08 -4.90
C TYR A 61 11.66 13.13 -4.83
N GLU A 62 12.36 13.16 -3.70
CA GLU A 62 13.38 12.17 -3.37
C GLU A 62 12.73 10.81 -3.11
N LEU A 63 13.22 9.78 -3.80
CA LEU A 63 12.82 8.39 -3.58
C LEU A 63 13.67 7.76 -2.48
N VAL A 64 13.03 7.10 -1.52
CA VAL A 64 13.68 6.27 -0.51
C VAL A 64 13.18 4.84 -0.61
N GLU A 65 14.08 3.86 -0.61
CA GLU A 65 13.70 2.45 -0.75
C GLU A 65 12.77 1.97 0.38
N PRO A 66 11.63 1.30 0.06
CA PRO A 66 10.68 0.83 1.07
C PRO A 66 11.30 -0.03 2.17
N LYS A 67 12.29 -0.87 1.82
CA LYS A 67 12.99 -1.72 2.80
C LYS A 67 13.84 -0.90 3.78
N ALA A 68 14.45 0.19 3.32
CA ALA A 68 15.29 1.03 4.17
C ALA A 68 14.45 1.76 5.23
N VAL A 69 13.28 2.29 4.85
CA VAL A 69 12.40 3.01 5.79
C VAL A 69 11.67 2.10 6.78
N LEU A 70 11.48 0.82 6.45
CA LEU A 70 10.83 -0.16 7.33
C LEU A 70 11.81 -0.78 8.34
N ALA A 71 13.12 -0.66 8.12
CA ALA A 71 14.16 -1.10 9.06
C ALA A 71 14.52 -0.03 10.13
N ALA A 72 13.99 1.19 10.01
CA ALA A 72 14.31 2.37 10.81
C ALA A 72 13.18 2.79 11.78
#